data_AF-A0A7W8IIL1-F1
#
_entry.id   AF-A0A7W8IIL1-F1
#
_cell.length_a   1.000
_cell.length_b   1.000
_cell.length_c   1.000
_cell.angle_alpha   90.00
_cell.angle_beta   90.00
_cell.angle_gamma   90.00
#
_symmetry.space_group_name_H-M   'P 1'
#
loop_
_entity.id
_entity.type
_entity.pdbx_description
1 polymer ?
#
loop_
_entity_poly.entity_id
_entity_poly.type
_entity_poly.pdbx_seq_one_letter_code
_entity_poly.pdbx_strand_id
1 'polypeptide(L)'
;MAVASPVSPGQRISAHTSPLALWHLLSLDAPTIASLWIWFVASANHLRLPTVSVAAMFLAVWMLYVADRLLDVRFIGAITNGDLEARHYFHNRHRRSFLAGIMTASITLTILLPHLESAAIHLYLILGGMLVGYFILIHVTSSAHRLPKEIAVGLFFAAATFIPTVARRPDLRISLLPLAILFAALCSLNCLFIYAWEHGTPPYSNLPAHALTRLALRNLPPLTIGLIFLSAAISLLGRQTPDRQAPWPIPCAIAASAASLLLLHRRRHQTARLTLRSLADLALTTPLLLLPFLHP
;
A
#
# COMPACT_ATOMS: atom_id res chain seq x y z
N MET A 1 -5.35 35.89 -37.03
CA MET A 1 -4.98 35.58 -35.63
C MET A 1 -6.18 35.01 -34.93
N ALA A 2 -6.30 33.67 -34.88
CA ALA A 2 -7.36 33.01 -34.12
C ALA A 2 -6.87 32.79 -32.68
N VAL A 3 -7.52 33.44 -31.72
CA VAL A 3 -7.28 33.25 -30.29
C VAL A 3 -7.74 31.85 -29.92
N ALA A 4 -6.80 30.97 -29.59
CA ALA A 4 -7.10 29.65 -29.07
C ALA A 4 -7.86 29.79 -27.74
N SER A 5 -9.10 29.30 -27.72
CA SER A 5 -9.94 29.26 -26.53
C SER A 5 -9.27 28.41 -25.45
N PRO A 6 -9.35 28.80 -24.16
CA PRO A 6 -8.82 27.98 -23.08
C PRO A 6 -9.60 26.66 -23.02
N VAL A 7 -8.90 25.56 -23.30
CA VAL A 7 -9.44 24.20 -23.16
C VAL A 7 -9.86 24.00 -21.71
N SER A 8 -11.14 23.68 -21.50
CA SER A 8 -11.69 23.43 -20.18
C SER A 8 -11.01 22.18 -19.55
N PRO A 9 -10.64 22.21 -18.26
CA PRO A 9 -9.91 21.10 -17.61
C PRO A 9 -10.61 19.74 -17.70
N GLY A 10 -11.95 19.76 -17.81
CA GLY A 10 -12.78 18.55 -17.93
C GLY A 10 -12.61 17.79 -19.25
N GLN A 11 -12.03 18.40 -20.28
CA GLN A 11 -11.92 17.81 -21.62
C GLN A 11 -10.66 16.93 -21.81
N ARG A 12 -9.74 16.90 -20.83
CA ARG A 12 -8.57 16.00 -20.85
C ARG A 12 -8.84 14.59 -20.31
N ILE A 13 -10.06 14.30 -19.85
CA ILE A 13 -10.44 12.98 -19.33
C ILE A 13 -10.99 12.05 -20.44
N SER A 14 -11.05 12.49 -21.70
CA SER A 14 -11.59 11.68 -22.80
C SER A 14 -10.49 10.97 -23.61
N ALA A 15 -10.38 9.64 -23.46
CA ALA A 15 -10.52 8.66 -24.57
C ALA A 15 -9.80 7.33 -24.33
N HIS A 16 -8.75 7.26 -23.48
CA HIS A 16 -8.02 6.01 -23.22
C HIS A 16 -7.53 5.92 -21.77
N THR A 17 -8.46 5.81 -20.81
CA THR A 17 -8.07 5.42 -19.45
C THR A 17 -7.68 3.95 -19.50
N SER A 18 -6.38 3.65 -19.44
CA SER A 18 -5.91 2.27 -19.43
C SER A 18 -6.54 1.50 -18.26
N PRO A 19 -6.78 0.19 -18.36
CA PRO A 19 -7.32 -0.61 -17.24
C PRO A 19 -6.51 -0.44 -15.95
N LEU A 20 -5.19 -0.27 -16.09
CA LEU A 20 -4.27 0.01 -15.00
C LEU A 20 -4.55 1.36 -14.31
N ALA A 21 -4.85 2.39 -15.09
CA ALA A 21 -5.23 3.70 -14.56
C ALA A 21 -6.60 3.64 -13.86
N LEU A 22 -7.57 2.88 -14.39
CA LEU A 22 -8.87 2.67 -13.74
C LEU A 22 -8.75 1.91 -12.42
N TRP A 23 -7.90 0.87 -12.37
CA TRP A 23 -7.60 0.13 -11.14
C TRP A 23 -7.11 1.06 -10.02
N HIS A 24 -6.20 1.98 -10.34
CA HIS A 24 -5.71 2.98 -9.41
C HIS A 24 -6.77 4.07 -9.07
N LEU A 25 -7.51 4.56 -10.06
CA LEU A 25 -8.53 5.61 -9.86
C LEU A 25 -9.74 5.14 -9.05
N LEU A 26 -10.11 3.86 -9.14
CA LEU A 26 -11.14 3.23 -8.33
C LEU A 26 -10.66 2.81 -6.93
N SER A 27 -9.40 3.11 -6.60
CA SER A 27 -8.77 2.75 -5.32
C SER A 27 -8.72 1.23 -5.09
N LEU A 28 -8.62 0.44 -6.17
CA LEU A 28 -8.61 -1.02 -6.11
C LEU A 28 -7.22 -1.62 -5.95
N ASP A 29 -6.18 -0.81 -6.09
CA ASP A 29 -4.77 -1.15 -5.88
C ASP A 29 -4.48 -1.70 -4.48
N ALA A 30 -4.63 -0.87 -3.44
CA ALA A 30 -4.37 -1.23 -2.06
C ALA A 30 -5.16 -2.48 -1.58
N PRO A 31 -6.49 -2.60 -1.81
CA PRO A 31 -7.24 -3.77 -1.37
C PRO A 31 -6.89 -5.04 -2.15
N THR A 32 -6.52 -4.94 -3.44
CA THR A 32 -6.04 -6.09 -4.21
C THR A 32 -4.71 -6.59 -3.65
N ILE A 33 -3.78 -5.67 -3.37
CA ILE A 33 -2.48 -5.99 -2.78
C ILE A 33 -2.68 -6.61 -1.39
N ALA A 34 -3.51 -6.02 -0.53
CA ALA A 34 -3.77 -6.55 0.80
C ALA A 34 -4.32 -7.97 0.77
N SER A 35 -5.30 -8.22 -0.11
CA SER A 35 -5.93 -9.53 -0.29
C SER A 35 -4.95 -10.58 -0.80
N LEU A 36 -4.12 -10.21 -1.77
CA LEU A 36 -3.06 -11.06 -2.29
C LEU A 36 -2.04 -11.41 -1.19
N TRP A 37 -1.58 -10.42 -0.42
CA TRP A 37 -0.56 -10.63 0.59
C TRP A 37 -1.05 -11.44 1.78
N ILE A 38 -2.30 -11.26 2.25
CA ILE A 38 -2.82 -12.11 3.34
C ILE A 38 -2.92 -13.57 2.90
N TRP A 39 -3.40 -13.79 1.67
CA TRP A 39 -3.54 -15.11 1.12
C TRP A 39 -2.17 -15.76 0.87
N PHE A 40 -1.22 -14.99 0.32
CA PHE A 40 0.14 -15.45 0.07
C PHE A 40 0.90 -15.77 1.36
N VAL A 41 0.85 -14.89 2.37
CA VAL A 41 1.50 -15.13 3.67
C VAL A 41 0.92 -16.39 4.31
N ALA A 42 -0.39 -16.58 4.29
CA ALA A 42 -0.99 -17.81 4.81
C ALA A 42 -0.56 -19.05 4.01
N SER A 43 -0.61 -18.98 2.68
CA SER A 43 -0.24 -20.09 1.79
C SER A 43 1.23 -20.48 1.95
N ALA A 44 2.13 -19.50 2.10
CA ALA A 44 3.55 -19.72 2.36
C ALA A 44 3.84 -20.38 3.72
N ASN A 45 2.87 -20.31 4.66
CA ASN A 45 2.91 -21.02 5.93
C ASN A 45 1.97 -22.24 5.96
N HIS A 46 1.60 -22.76 4.78
CA HIS A 46 0.74 -23.93 4.60
C HIS A 46 -0.65 -23.81 5.25
N LEU A 47 -1.16 -22.59 5.41
CA LEU A 47 -2.50 -22.32 5.91
C LEU A 47 -3.45 -21.98 4.76
N ARG A 48 -4.67 -22.51 4.82
CA ARG A 48 -5.76 -22.12 3.94
C ARG A 48 -6.63 -21.08 4.65
N LEU A 49 -6.58 -19.84 4.19
CA LEU A 49 -7.49 -18.80 4.69
C LEU A 49 -8.87 -18.97 4.06
N PRO A 50 -9.96 -18.84 4.85
CA PRO A 50 -11.30 -18.74 4.31
C PRO A 50 -11.42 -17.55 3.37
N THR A 51 -12.16 -17.73 2.26
CA THR A 51 -12.45 -16.66 1.30
C THR A 51 -13.10 -15.44 1.97
N VAL A 52 -13.86 -15.68 3.05
CA VAL A 52 -14.44 -14.63 3.89
C VAL A 52 -13.38 -13.69 4.48
N SER A 53 -12.24 -14.21 4.95
CA SER A 53 -11.15 -13.38 5.48
C SER A 53 -10.51 -12.52 4.39
N VAL A 54 -10.39 -13.07 3.18
CA VAL A 54 -9.88 -12.34 2.01
C VAL A 54 -10.84 -11.24 1.57
N ALA A 55 -12.13 -11.55 1.48
CA ALA A 55 -13.18 -10.59 1.14
C ALA A 55 -13.30 -9.47 2.18
N ALA A 56 -13.25 -9.81 3.47
CA ALA A 56 -13.32 -8.83 4.55
C ALA A 56 -12.12 -7.86 4.51
N MET A 57 -10.91 -8.38 4.28
CA MET A 57 -9.71 -7.55 4.09
C MET A 57 -9.84 -6.62 2.90
N PHE A 58 -10.28 -7.14 1.74
CA PHE A 58 -10.49 -6.35 0.54
C PHE A 58 -11.44 -5.17 0.81
N LEU A 59 -12.60 -5.45 1.41
CA LEU A 59 -13.60 -4.43 1.71
C LEU A 59 -13.11 -3.42 2.74
N ALA A 60 -12.46 -3.88 3.80
CA ALA A 60 -11.94 -3.02 4.86
C ALA A 60 -10.87 -2.05 4.33
N VAL A 61 -9.88 -2.57 3.58
CA VAL A 61 -8.82 -1.74 3.00
C VAL A 61 -9.38 -0.79 1.94
N TRP A 62 -10.28 -1.27 1.07
CA TRP A 62 -10.91 -0.41 0.06
C TRP A 62 -11.65 0.75 0.71
N MET A 63 -12.46 0.46 1.73
CA MET A 63 -13.23 1.47 2.47
C MET A 63 -12.32 2.49 3.15
N LEU A 64 -11.30 2.06 3.90
CA LEU A 64 -10.35 2.95 4.57
C LEU A 64 -9.59 3.81 3.57
N TYR A 65 -9.17 3.21 2.46
CA TYR A 65 -8.38 3.88 1.43
C TYR A 65 -9.19 4.91 0.64
N VAL A 66 -10.44 4.58 0.29
CA VAL A 66 -11.37 5.56 -0.31
C VAL A 66 -11.70 6.68 0.69
N ALA A 67 -11.91 6.36 1.97
CA ALA A 67 -12.20 7.35 3.00
C ALA A 67 -11.03 8.34 3.19
N ASP A 68 -9.79 7.83 3.29
CA ASP A 68 -8.56 8.63 3.36
C ASP A 68 -8.44 9.58 2.16
N ARG A 69 -8.60 9.05 0.94
CA ARG A 69 -8.60 9.86 -0.29
C ARG A 69 -9.69 10.93 -0.31
N LEU A 70 -10.90 10.62 0.17
CA LEU A 70 -12.00 11.61 0.25
C LEU A 70 -11.73 12.70 1.30
N LEU A 71 -11.02 12.38 2.39
CA LEU A 71 -10.61 13.38 3.39
C LEU A 71 -9.49 14.27 2.83
N ASP A 72 -8.49 13.70 2.14
CA ASP A 72 -7.40 14.45 1.52
C ASP A 72 -7.89 15.48 0.48
N VAL A 73 -8.92 15.14 -0.31
CA VAL A 73 -9.57 16.08 -1.25
C VAL A 73 -10.16 17.30 -0.53
N ARG A 74 -10.61 17.15 0.73
CA ARG A 74 -11.23 18.25 1.49
C ARG A 74 -10.20 19.22 2.08
N PHE A 75 -8.98 18.75 2.37
CA PHE A 75 -7.94 19.56 2.99
C PHE A 75 -7.05 20.30 1.98
N ILE A 76 -6.86 19.76 0.77
CA ILE A 76 -5.97 20.35 -0.26
C ILE A 76 -6.81 21.06 -1.33
N GLY A 77 -7.50 22.13 -0.94
CA GLY A 77 -8.33 22.93 -1.85
C GLY A 77 -7.57 23.92 -2.75
N ALA A 78 -6.22 23.97 -2.76
CA ALA A 78 -5.55 25.17 -3.30
C ALA A 78 -4.11 25.03 -3.87
N ILE A 79 -3.60 23.85 -4.23
CA ILE A 79 -2.24 23.77 -4.85
C ILE A 79 -2.29 23.00 -6.17
N THR A 80 -2.20 23.77 -7.25
CA THR A 80 -2.34 23.40 -8.66
C THR A 80 -1.08 22.72 -9.21
N ASN A 81 -1.23 21.44 -9.58
CA ASN A 81 -0.37 20.71 -10.52
C ASN A 81 -1.31 19.81 -11.35
N GLY A 82 -1.31 19.93 -12.67
CA GLY A 82 -2.38 19.40 -13.55
C GLY A 82 -2.69 17.89 -13.46
N ASP A 83 -1.79 17.05 -12.94
CA ASP A 83 -2.06 15.62 -12.73
C ASP A 83 -2.73 15.30 -11.37
N LEU A 84 -2.53 16.15 -10.35
CA LEU A 84 -3.31 16.11 -9.11
C LEU A 84 -4.78 16.48 -9.37
N GLU A 85 -5.04 17.22 -10.44
CA GLU A 85 -6.38 17.64 -10.85
C GLU A 85 -7.23 16.45 -11.29
N ALA A 86 -6.68 15.46 -12.01
CA ALA A 86 -7.44 14.31 -12.51
C ALA A 86 -7.99 13.41 -11.37
N ARG A 87 -7.18 13.13 -10.34
CA ARG A 87 -7.59 12.31 -9.18
C ARG A 87 -8.63 13.02 -8.31
N HIS A 88 -8.37 14.30 -8.04
CA HIS A 88 -9.23 15.12 -7.19
C HIS A 88 -10.56 15.42 -7.87
N TYR A 89 -10.53 15.68 -9.19
CA TYR A 89 -11.72 15.85 -9.99
C TYR A 89 -12.54 14.55 -10.06
N PHE A 90 -11.91 13.39 -10.28
CA PHE A 90 -12.64 12.12 -10.38
C PHE A 90 -13.34 11.74 -9.06
N HIS A 91 -12.64 11.81 -7.92
CA HIS A 91 -13.24 11.51 -6.61
C HIS A 91 -14.28 12.55 -6.18
N ASN A 92 -14.08 13.83 -6.48
CA ASN A 92 -15.07 14.87 -6.19
C ASN A 92 -16.33 14.71 -7.07
N ARG A 93 -16.15 14.37 -8.36
CA ARG A 93 -17.25 14.16 -9.30
C ARG A 93 -18.12 12.94 -8.95
N HIS A 94 -17.51 11.86 -8.47
CA HIS A 94 -18.20 10.60 -8.12
C HIS A 94 -18.36 10.39 -6.61
N ARG A 95 -18.23 11.45 -5.80
CA ARG A 95 -18.24 11.36 -4.34
C ARG A 95 -19.45 10.62 -3.78
N ARG A 96 -20.65 10.86 -4.34
CA ARG A 96 -21.87 10.16 -3.92
C ARG A 96 -21.80 8.66 -4.16
N SER A 97 -21.22 8.24 -5.29
CA SER A 97 -21.01 6.82 -5.61
C SER A 97 -19.98 6.17 -4.68
N PHE A 98 -18.89 6.87 -4.35
CA PHE A 98 -17.92 6.38 -3.37
C PHE A 98 -18.50 6.27 -1.95
N LEU A 99 -19.30 7.25 -1.52
CA LEU A 99 -20.00 7.19 -0.24
C LEU A 99 -21.03 6.05 -0.20
N ALA A 100 -21.81 5.86 -1.27
CA ALA A 100 -22.71 4.71 -1.39
C ALA A 100 -21.94 3.39 -1.32
N GLY A 101 -20.80 3.30 -2.01
CA GLY A 101 -19.91 2.14 -1.95
C GLY A 101 -19.35 1.89 -0.55
N ILE A 102 -18.94 2.93 0.19
CA ILE A 102 -18.52 2.81 1.60
C ILE A 102 -19.66 2.26 2.46
N MET A 103 -20.89 2.74 2.28
CA MET A 103 -22.05 2.24 3.01
C MET A 103 -22.32 0.76 2.70
N THR A 104 -22.30 0.36 1.43
CA THR A 104 -22.46 -1.03 1.02
C THR A 104 -21.33 -1.91 1.56
N ALA A 105 -20.08 -1.45 1.50
CA ALA A 105 -18.93 -2.15 2.04
C ALA A 105 -19.03 -2.32 3.56
N SER A 106 -19.51 -1.30 4.29
CA SER A 106 -19.72 -1.35 5.73
C SER A 106 -20.77 -2.39 6.12
N ILE A 107 -21.93 -2.38 5.46
CA ILE A 107 -23.00 -3.37 5.69
C ILE A 107 -22.49 -4.79 5.41
N THR A 108 -21.80 -4.97 4.28
CA THR A 108 -21.24 -6.26 3.90
C THR A 108 -20.21 -6.73 4.93
N LEU A 109 -19.31 -5.85 5.38
CA LEU A 109 -18.31 -6.17 6.39
C LEU A 109 -18.97 -6.58 7.71
N THR A 110 -20.04 -5.91 8.15
CA THR A 110 -20.83 -6.30 9.33
C THR A 110 -21.39 -7.72 9.21
N ILE A 111 -21.84 -8.13 8.01
CA ILE A 111 -22.32 -9.49 7.76
C ILE A 111 -21.18 -10.52 7.78
N LEU A 112 -19.99 -10.15 7.32
CA LEU A 112 -18.82 -11.04 7.31
C LEU A 112 -18.15 -11.16 8.69
N LEU A 113 -18.25 -10.16 9.55
CA LEU A 113 -17.57 -10.11 10.86
C LEU A 113 -17.79 -11.36 11.73
N PRO A 114 -19.02 -11.88 11.90
CA PRO A 114 -19.27 -13.09 12.69
C PRO A 114 -18.60 -14.35 12.16
N HIS A 115 -18.22 -14.36 10.88
CA HIS A 115 -17.58 -15.48 10.21
C HIS A 115 -16.04 -15.39 10.24
N LEU A 116 -15.50 -14.30 10.79
CA LEU A 116 -14.06 -14.14 11.00
C LEU A 116 -13.64 -14.79 12.32
N GLU A 117 -12.37 -15.17 12.37
CA GLU A 117 -11.79 -15.72 13.59
C GLU A 117 -11.74 -14.65 14.68
N SER A 118 -12.25 -14.97 15.87
CA SER A 118 -12.32 -14.05 17.00
C SER A 118 -10.96 -13.42 17.33
N ALA A 119 -9.88 -14.20 17.32
CA ALA A 119 -8.53 -13.70 17.55
C ALA A 119 -8.11 -12.64 16.51
N ALA A 120 -8.47 -12.82 15.24
CA ALA A 120 -8.19 -11.85 14.19
C ALA A 120 -8.97 -10.54 14.41
N ILE A 121 -10.25 -10.63 14.79
CA ILE A 121 -11.09 -9.45 15.10
C ILE A 121 -10.46 -8.63 16.22
N HIS A 122 -10.05 -9.27 17.32
CA HIS A 122 -9.40 -8.58 18.45
C HIS A 122 -8.12 -7.85 18.01
N LEU A 123 -7.28 -8.52 17.22
CA LEU A 123 -6.06 -7.90 16.69
C LEU A 123 -6.37 -6.72 15.75
N TYR A 124 -7.39 -6.83 14.90
CA TYR A 124 -7.82 -5.73 14.04
C TYR A 124 -8.41 -4.56 14.83
N LEU A 125 -9.14 -4.81 15.91
CA LEU A 125 -9.65 -3.76 16.79
C LEU A 125 -8.51 -3.02 17.50
N ILE A 126 -7.51 -3.76 18.00
CA ILE A 126 -6.30 -3.15 18.58
C ILE A 126 -5.57 -2.31 17.54
N LEU A 127 -5.33 -2.87 16.35
CA LEU A 127 -4.65 -2.18 15.26
C LEU A 127 -5.41 -0.93 14.80
N GLY A 128 -6.73 -1.03 14.67
CA GLY A 128 -7.62 0.08 14.33
C GLY A 128 -7.63 1.17 15.39
N GLY A 129 -7.66 0.79 16.68
CA GLY A 129 -7.53 1.71 17.80
C GLY A 129 -6.18 2.46 17.79
N MET A 130 -5.07 1.74 17.53
CA MET A 130 -3.75 2.35 17.36
C MET A 130 -3.70 3.31 16.16
N LEU A 131 -4.35 2.97 15.04
CA LEU A 131 -4.43 3.82 13.86
C LEU A 131 -5.23 5.11 14.13
N VAL A 132 -6.38 4.99 14.80
CA VAL A 132 -7.18 6.15 15.22
C VAL A 132 -6.38 7.02 16.20
N GLY A 133 -5.71 6.42 17.17
CA GLY A 133 -4.81 7.12 18.09
C GLY A 133 -3.69 7.88 17.35
N TYR A 134 -3.09 7.26 16.33
CA TYR A 134 -2.12 7.91 15.46
C TYR A 134 -2.71 9.10 14.71
N PHE A 135 -3.90 8.97 14.12
CA PHE A 135 -4.58 10.09 13.46
C PHE A 135 -4.92 11.23 14.42
N ILE A 136 -5.46 10.94 15.60
CA ILE A 136 -5.74 11.96 16.62
C ILE A 136 -4.46 12.66 17.02
N LEU A 137 -3.38 11.92 17.31
CA LEU A 137 -2.10 12.51 17.67
C LEU A 137 -1.57 13.43 16.56
N ILE A 138 -1.73 13.04 15.29
CA ILE A 138 -1.34 13.86 14.15
C ILE A 138 -2.12 15.16 14.08
N HIS A 139 -3.43 15.13 14.30
CA HIS A 139 -4.28 16.31 14.18
C HIS A 139 -4.19 17.23 15.41
N VAL A 140 -3.96 16.68 16.61
CA VAL A 140 -3.97 17.45 17.87
C VAL A 140 -2.64 18.13 18.14
N THR A 141 -1.52 17.52 17.75
CA THR A 141 -0.20 18.09 18.03
C THR A 141 0.37 18.68 16.73
N SER A 142 1.18 19.75 16.76
CA SER A 142 1.85 20.33 15.57
C SER A 142 3.37 20.07 15.52
N SER A 143 3.86 19.06 16.26
CA SER A 143 5.29 18.83 16.51
C SER A 143 6.02 18.01 15.44
N ALA A 144 7.24 18.47 15.13
CA ALA A 144 8.14 17.98 14.10
C ALA A 144 8.91 16.68 14.40
N HIS A 145 8.48 15.85 15.37
CA HIS A 145 9.18 14.61 15.79
C HIS A 145 8.40 13.31 15.48
N ARG A 146 7.42 13.36 14.57
CA ARG A 146 6.52 12.23 14.31
C ARG A 146 7.00 11.28 13.22
N LEU A 147 6.63 10.01 13.37
CA LEU A 147 6.68 9.04 12.28
C LEU A 147 5.90 9.58 11.06
N PRO A 148 6.55 9.71 9.90
CA PRO A 148 5.90 10.23 8.72
C PRO A 148 4.83 9.26 8.22
N LYS A 149 3.79 9.81 7.60
CA LYS A 149 2.61 9.06 7.18
C LYS A 149 2.98 7.87 6.29
N GLU A 150 4.01 7.99 5.45
CA GLU A 150 4.46 6.95 4.55
C GLU A 150 4.99 5.73 5.31
N ILE A 151 5.74 5.95 6.41
CA ILE A 151 6.28 4.87 7.25
C ILE A 151 5.18 4.26 8.12
N ALA A 152 4.28 5.09 8.65
CA ALA A 152 3.17 4.60 9.46
C ALA A 152 2.23 3.72 8.62
N VAL A 153 1.85 4.15 7.42
CA VAL A 153 1.01 3.36 6.50
C VAL A 153 1.67 2.01 6.21
N GLY A 154 2.98 1.98 5.92
CA GLY A 154 3.70 0.73 5.70
C GLY A 154 3.64 -0.21 6.90
N LEU A 155 3.79 0.31 8.12
CA LEU A 155 3.71 -0.46 9.36
C LEU A 155 2.31 -1.02 9.62
N PHE A 156 1.27 -0.18 9.54
CA PHE A 156 -0.11 -0.60 9.75
C PHE A 156 -0.57 -1.61 8.69
N PHE A 157 -0.18 -1.41 7.43
CA PHE A 157 -0.50 -2.31 6.33
C PHE A 157 0.18 -3.68 6.51
N ALA A 158 1.45 -3.69 6.93
CA ALA A 158 2.15 -4.93 7.22
C ALA A 158 1.54 -5.67 8.42
N ALA A 159 1.19 -4.97 9.49
CA ALA A 159 0.49 -5.59 10.61
C ALA A 159 -0.85 -6.20 10.16
N ALA A 160 -1.66 -5.43 9.43
CA ALA A 160 -2.97 -5.88 8.95
C ALA A 160 -2.88 -7.15 8.08
N THR A 161 -1.85 -7.26 7.25
CA THR A 161 -1.67 -8.39 6.33
C THR A 161 -1.20 -9.67 7.01
N PHE A 162 -0.47 -9.57 8.12
CA PHE A 162 0.02 -10.74 8.86
C PHE A 162 -0.97 -11.24 9.94
N ILE A 163 -1.92 -10.41 10.36
CA ILE A 163 -2.92 -10.75 11.40
C ILE A 163 -3.66 -12.07 11.12
N PRO A 164 -4.22 -12.36 9.93
CA PRO A 164 -5.01 -13.59 9.71
C PRO A 164 -4.20 -14.86 9.93
N THR A 165 -2.93 -14.85 9.53
CA THR A 165 -2.00 -15.98 9.69
C THR A 165 -1.63 -16.17 11.16
N VAL A 166 -1.28 -15.07 11.83
CA VAL A 166 -0.88 -15.06 13.25
C VAL A 166 -2.04 -15.36 14.21
N ALA A 167 -3.27 -15.00 13.83
CA ALA A 167 -4.47 -15.33 14.59
C ALA A 167 -4.68 -16.85 14.62
N ARG A 168 -4.57 -17.51 13.47
CA ARG A 168 -4.70 -18.98 13.32
C ARG A 168 -3.54 -19.76 13.91
N ARG A 169 -2.32 -19.21 13.81
CA ARG A 169 -1.08 -19.84 14.28
C ARG A 169 -0.28 -18.85 15.14
N PRO A 170 -0.67 -18.67 16.41
CA PRO A 170 0.02 -17.76 17.33
C PRO A 170 1.48 -18.11 17.58
N ASP A 171 1.86 -19.38 17.39
CA ASP A 171 3.23 -19.89 17.48
C ASP A 171 4.16 -19.23 16.44
N LEU A 172 3.62 -18.79 15.29
CA LEU A 172 4.40 -18.17 14.23
C LEU A 172 4.72 -16.68 14.47
N ARG A 173 4.18 -16.05 15.53
CA ARG A 173 4.34 -14.60 15.79
C ARG A 173 5.78 -14.12 15.73
N ILE A 174 6.66 -14.79 16.48
CA ILE A 174 8.07 -14.39 16.58
C ILE A 174 8.83 -14.72 15.30
N SER A 175 8.47 -15.83 14.65
CA SER A 175 9.11 -16.25 13.38
C SER A 175 8.74 -15.33 12.21
N LEU A 176 7.50 -14.83 12.17
CA LEU A 176 7.02 -13.94 11.12
C LEU A 176 7.34 -12.46 11.36
N LEU A 177 7.70 -12.07 12.58
CA LEU A 177 8.00 -10.67 12.90
C LEU A 177 9.09 -10.05 12.01
N PRO A 178 10.25 -10.70 11.75
CA PRO A 178 11.24 -10.16 10.82
C PRO A 178 10.67 -9.96 9.41
N LEU A 179 9.84 -10.88 8.93
CA LEU A 179 9.23 -10.80 7.60
C LEU A 179 8.18 -9.68 7.53
N ALA A 180 7.41 -9.48 8.60
CA ALA A 180 6.49 -8.36 8.73
C ALA A 180 7.24 -7.01 8.71
N ILE A 181 8.42 -6.93 9.34
CA ILE A 181 9.27 -5.73 9.31
C ILE A 181 9.80 -5.46 7.89
N LEU A 182 10.29 -6.49 7.18
CA LEU A 182 10.71 -6.34 5.78
C LEU A 182 9.56 -5.90 4.88
N PHE A 183 8.36 -6.46 5.10
CA PHE A 183 7.17 -6.09 4.34
C PHE A 183 6.71 -4.67 4.66
N ALA A 184 6.78 -4.24 5.92
CA ALA A 184 6.54 -2.86 6.33
C ALA A 184 7.51 -1.89 5.63
N ALA A 185 8.79 -2.26 5.56
CA ALA A 185 9.79 -1.48 4.84
C ALA A 185 9.48 -1.39 3.33
N LEU A 186 9.07 -2.50 2.70
CA LEU A 186 8.63 -2.52 1.29
C LEU A 186 7.45 -1.58 1.04
N CYS A 187 6.40 -1.68 1.87
CA CYS A 187 5.21 -0.84 1.74
C CYS A 187 5.54 0.64 1.96
N SER A 188 6.39 0.94 2.94
CA SER A 188 6.90 2.29 3.18
C SER A 188 7.68 2.82 1.98
N LEU A 189 8.55 1.99 1.38
CA LEU A 189 9.31 2.36 0.18
C LEU A 189 8.40 2.59 -1.03
N ASN A 190 7.38 1.76 -1.26
CA ASN A 190 6.39 2.00 -2.31
C ASN A 190 5.73 3.38 -2.16
N CYS A 191 5.24 3.72 -0.95
CA CYS A 191 4.68 5.04 -0.66
C CYS A 191 5.70 6.17 -0.86
N LEU A 192 6.95 5.99 -0.42
CA LEU A 192 8.02 6.97 -0.59
C LEU A 192 8.42 7.18 -2.07
N PHE A 193 8.46 6.12 -2.88
CA PHE A 193 8.68 6.21 -4.32
C PHE A 193 7.58 7.01 -4.99
N ILE A 194 6.31 6.69 -4.70
CA ILE A 194 5.16 7.44 -5.20
C ILE A 194 5.31 8.91 -4.80
N TYR A 195 5.53 9.21 -3.52
CA TYR A 195 5.71 10.56 -3.00
C TYR A 195 6.82 11.33 -3.73
N ALA A 196 7.99 10.70 -3.94
CA ALA A 196 9.12 11.27 -4.65
C ALA A 196 8.79 11.62 -6.11
N TRP A 197 7.98 10.81 -6.76
CA TRP A 197 7.57 11.03 -8.15
C TRP A 197 6.48 12.09 -8.28
N GLU A 198 5.63 12.27 -7.25
CA GLU A 198 4.58 13.30 -7.26
C GLU A 198 5.13 14.72 -7.08
N HIS A 199 6.05 14.91 -6.13
CA HIS A 199 6.51 16.23 -5.71
C HIS A 199 7.70 16.74 -6.52
N GLY A 200 8.21 15.95 -7.48
CA GLY A 200 9.46 16.25 -8.19
C GLY A 200 10.65 16.34 -7.24
N THR A 201 11.82 16.71 -7.77
CA THR A 201 13.00 17.04 -6.95
C THR A 201 13.16 18.56 -6.87
N PRO A 202 12.40 19.29 -6.03
CA PRO A 202 12.89 20.56 -5.52
C PRO A 202 14.09 20.28 -4.60
N PRO A 203 14.99 21.25 -4.35
CA PRO A 203 16.02 21.06 -3.33
C PRO A 203 15.36 20.57 -2.05
N TYR A 204 15.85 19.44 -1.51
CA TYR A 204 15.24 18.72 -0.39
C TYR A 204 14.98 19.60 0.85
N SER A 205 15.59 20.79 0.92
CA SER A 205 15.39 21.84 1.91
C SER A 205 13.99 22.47 1.90
N ASN A 206 13.25 22.45 0.78
CA ASN A 206 11.96 23.15 0.63
C ASN A 206 10.73 22.21 0.66
N LEU A 207 10.92 20.91 0.95
CA LEU A 207 9.81 19.98 1.12
C LEU A 207 9.14 20.22 2.48
N PRO A 208 7.81 20.42 2.55
CA PRO A 208 7.06 20.43 3.82
C PRO A 208 6.92 19.01 4.42
N ALA A 209 7.93 18.16 4.22
CA ALA A 209 7.97 16.77 4.66
C ALA A 209 8.78 16.66 5.96
N HIS A 210 8.43 15.69 6.80
CA HIS A 210 9.13 15.41 8.05
C HIS A 210 10.61 14.99 7.81
N ALA A 211 11.49 15.19 8.80
CA ALA A 211 12.93 14.96 8.67
C ALA A 211 13.28 13.52 8.26
N LEU A 212 12.59 12.52 8.81
CA LEU A 212 12.78 11.12 8.42
C LEU A 212 12.36 10.87 6.97
N THR A 213 11.28 11.48 6.48
CA THR A 213 10.89 11.39 5.06
C THR A 213 11.98 11.97 4.18
N ARG A 214 12.52 13.15 4.52
CA ARG A 214 13.62 13.76 3.74
C ARG A 214 14.86 12.88 3.72
N LEU A 215 15.25 12.32 4.87
CA LEU A 215 16.38 11.41 4.97
C LEU A 215 16.15 10.13 4.13
N ALA A 216 14.95 9.55 4.21
CA ALA A 216 14.58 8.36 3.46
C ALA A 216 14.57 8.65 1.94
N LEU A 217 14.04 9.80 1.52
CA LEU A 217 14.03 10.23 0.12
C LEU A 217 15.45 10.46 -0.43
N ARG A 218 16.37 11.03 0.37
CA ARG A 218 17.78 11.18 -0.02
C ARG A 218 18.47 9.84 -0.22
N ASN A 219 18.10 8.85 0.59
CA ASN A 219 18.69 7.51 0.59
C ASN A 219 17.77 6.47 -0.06
N LEU A 220 16.86 6.88 -0.95
CA LEU A 220 15.82 5.99 -1.46
C LEU A 220 16.39 4.79 -2.26
N PRO A 221 17.33 4.98 -3.21
CA PRO A 221 17.99 3.84 -3.87
C PRO A 221 18.79 2.94 -2.91
N PRO A 222 19.70 3.44 -2.03
CA PRO A 222 20.47 2.55 -1.16
C PRO A 222 19.59 1.81 -0.14
N LEU A 223 18.53 2.43 0.41
CA LEU A 223 17.58 1.73 1.27
C LEU A 223 16.88 0.58 0.53
N THR A 224 16.48 0.81 -0.72
CA THR A 224 15.84 -0.21 -1.56
C THR A 224 16.82 -1.35 -1.88
N ILE A 225 18.07 -1.03 -2.21
CA ILE A 225 19.13 -2.01 -2.45
C ILE A 225 19.39 -2.85 -1.19
N GLY A 226 19.50 -2.21 -0.02
CA GLY A 226 19.64 -2.89 1.26
C GLY A 226 18.48 -3.86 1.53
N LEU A 227 17.24 -3.44 1.27
CA LEU A 227 16.06 -4.30 1.41
C LEU A 227 16.11 -5.51 0.46
N ILE A 228 16.53 -5.31 -0.80
CA ILE A 228 16.69 -6.39 -1.78
C ILE A 228 17.69 -7.43 -1.27
N PHE A 229 18.90 -6.99 -0.88
CA PHE A 229 19.95 -7.91 -0.42
C PHE A 229 19.57 -8.62 0.88
N LEU A 230 19.02 -7.91 1.85
CA LEU A 230 18.60 -8.49 3.12
C LEU A 230 17.49 -9.54 2.92
N SER A 231 16.49 -9.21 2.09
CA SER A 231 15.39 -10.14 1.81
C SER A 231 15.85 -11.34 0.98
N ALA A 232 16.73 -11.14 0.00
CA ALA A 232 17.34 -12.24 -0.76
C ALA A 232 18.17 -13.16 0.14
N ALA A 233 18.99 -12.60 1.04
CA ALA A 233 19.80 -13.37 1.98
C ALA A 233 18.91 -14.21 2.93
N ILE A 234 17.86 -13.62 3.51
CA ILE A 234 16.92 -14.34 4.38
C ILE A 234 16.18 -15.44 3.60
N SER A 235 15.81 -15.19 2.34
CA SER A 235 15.20 -16.21 1.49
C SER A 235 16.13 -17.39 1.22
N LEU A 236 17.40 -17.13 0.88
CA LEU A 236 18.41 -18.16 0.62
C LEU A 236 18.72 -18.99 1.88
N LEU A 237 18.92 -18.32 3.01
CA LEU A 237 19.16 -18.99 4.30
C LEU A 237 17.94 -19.83 4.73
N GLY A 238 16.72 -19.33 4.52
CA GLY A 238 15.49 -20.06 4.81
C GLY A 238 15.30 -21.31 3.96
N ARG A 239 15.83 -21.35 2.72
CA ARG A 239 15.81 -22.56 1.89
C ARG A 239 16.78 -23.64 2.38
N GLN A 240 17.86 -23.24 3.05
CA GLN A 240 18.92 -24.14 3.50
C GLN A 240 18.65 -24.76 4.88
N THR A 241 17.65 -24.28 5.63
CA THR A 241 17.29 -24.81 6.96
C THR A 241 16.08 -25.75 6.86
N PRO A 242 16.28 -27.08 6.69
CA PRO A 242 15.20 -28.05 6.55
C PRO A 242 14.27 -28.15 7.77
N ASP A 243 14.75 -27.83 8.99
CA ASP A 243 13.97 -27.94 10.23
C ASP A 243 13.18 -26.67 10.62
N ARG A 244 13.41 -25.54 9.94
CA ARG A 244 12.63 -24.30 10.18
C ARG A 244 11.68 -24.07 9.02
N GLN A 245 10.38 -24.08 9.33
CA GLN A 245 9.28 -23.62 8.47
C GLN A 245 9.35 -22.11 8.16
N ALA A 246 10.55 -21.55 8.00
CA ALA A 246 10.71 -20.16 7.62
C ALA A 246 10.23 -20.02 6.16
N PRO A 247 9.16 -19.26 5.91
CA PRO A 247 8.52 -19.21 4.59
C PRO A 247 9.40 -18.40 3.63
N TRP A 248 10.42 -19.04 3.04
CA TRP A 248 11.34 -18.46 2.04
C TRP A 248 10.66 -17.73 0.87
N PRO A 249 9.42 -18.06 0.44
CA PRO A 249 8.73 -17.33 -0.63
C PRO A 249 8.39 -15.88 -0.25
N ILE A 250 8.12 -15.59 1.03
CA ILE A 250 7.77 -14.25 1.50
C ILE A 250 8.91 -13.25 1.25
N PRO A 251 10.12 -13.44 1.79
CA PRO A 251 11.24 -12.53 1.54
C PRO A 251 11.69 -12.53 0.07
N CYS A 252 11.46 -13.62 -0.68
CA CYS A 252 11.70 -13.64 -2.12
C CYS A 252 10.76 -12.67 -2.88
N ALA A 253 9.46 -12.69 -2.59
CA ALA A 253 8.49 -11.74 -3.16
C ALA A 253 8.81 -10.30 -2.75
N ILE A 254 9.25 -10.08 -1.51
CA ILE A 254 9.68 -8.75 -1.04
C ILE A 254 10.88 -8.25 -1.86
N ALA A 255 11.89 -9.09 -2.08
CA ALA A 255 13.06 -8.74 -2.90
C ALA A 255 12.66 -8.43 -4.35
N ALA A 256 11.80 -9.27 -4.95
CA ALA A 256 11.31 -9.07 -6.31
C ALA A 256 10.50 -7.76 -6.46
N SER A 257 9.66 -7.44 -5.48
CA SER A 257 8.89 -6.18 -5.44
C SER A 257 9.82 -4.98 -5.33
N ALA A 258 10.79 -5.03 -4.42
CA ALA A 258 11.75 -3.94 -4.22
C ALA A 258 12.65 -3.72 -5.46
N ALA A 259 13.08 -4.80 -6.11
CA ALA A 259 13.83 -4.73 -7.36
C ALA A 259 13.00 -4.10 -8.49
N SER A 260 11.71 -4.45 -8.57
CA SER A 260 10.78 -3.87 -9.54
C SER A 260 10.58 -2.37 -9.29
N LEU A 261 10.41 -1.94 -8.04
CA LEU A 261 10.33 -0.51 -7.68
C LEU A 261 11.61 0.25 -8.06
N LEU A 262 12.79 -0.33 -7.81
CA LEU A 262 14.07 0.28 -8.19
C LEU A 262 14.22 0.40 -9.72
N LEU A 263 13.80 -0.61 -10.46
CA LEU A 263 13.81 -0.58 -11.93
C LEU A 263 12.87 0.50 -12.47
N LEU A 264 11.66 0.61 -11.93
CA LEU A 264 10.71 1.68 -12.26
C LEU A 264 11.30 3.05 -11.94
N HIS A 265 11.98 3.20 -10.79
CA HIS A 265 12.61 4.45 -10.42
C HIS A 265 13.70 4.90 -11.40
N ARG A 266 14.46 3.96 -11.98
CA ARG A 266 15.46 4.24 -13.02
C ARG A 266 14.82 4.64 -14.35
N ARG A 267 13.66 4.08 -14.69
CA ARG A 267 12.92 4.35 -15.93
C ARG A 267 11.86 5.44 -15.80
N ARG A 268 11.77 6.12 -14.64
CA ARG A 268 10.70 7.08 -14.32
C ARG A 268 10.52 8.22 -15.33
N HIS A 269 11.60 8.64 -16.00
CA HIS A 269 11.58 9.75 -16.95
C HIS A 269 10.92 9.40 -18.29
N GLN A 270 10.72 8.11 -18.57
CA GLN A 270 10.14 7.60 -19.81
C GLN A 270 8.64 7.27 -19.69
N THR A 271 8.07 7.39 -18.49
CA THR A 271 6.72 6.91 -18.18
C THR A 271 5.86 8.04 -17.66
N ALA A 272 4.60 8.12 -18.12
CA ALA A 272 3.62 9.06 -17.58
C ALA A 272 3.42 8.85 -16.07
N ARG A 273 3.25 9.93 -15.30
CA ARG A 273 3.22 9.85 -13.82
C ARG A 273 2.09 8.98 -13.29
N LEU A 274 0.90 9.01 -13.91
CA LEU A 274 -0.24 8.16 -13.52
C LEU A 274 0.06 6.66 -13.73
N THR A 275 0.65 6.34 -14.87
CA THR A 275 1.09 4.97 -15.19
C THR A 275 2.21 4.52 -14.25
N LEU A 276 3.16 5.40 -13.94
CA LEU A 276 4.27 5.08 -13.05
C LEU A 276 3.80 4.72 -11.63
N ARG A 277 2.80 5.43 -11.09
CA ARG A 277 2.18 5.12 -9.79
C ARG A 277 1.52 3.76 -9.77
N SER A 278 0.63 3.53 -10.74
CA SER A 278 -0.07 2.25 -10.84
C SER A 278 0.89 1.08 -11.09
N LEU A 279 2.00 1.31 -11.79
CA LEU A 279 3.10 0.33 -11.89
C LEU A 279 3.85 0.11 -10.57
N ALA A 280 4.00 1.12 -9.72
CA ALA A 280 4.59 0.93 -8.39
C ALA A 280 3.72 0.04 -7.49
N ASP A 281 2.40 0.20 -7.54
CA ASP A 281 1.48 -0.68 -6.82
C ASP A 281 1.45 -2.08 -7.44
N LEU A 282 1.48 -2.17 -8.77
CA LEU A 282 1.62 -3.45 -9.48
C LEU A 282 2.91 -4.18 -9.11
N ALA A 283 4.01 -3.48 -8.83
CA ALA A 283 5.26 -4.09 -8.39
C ALA A 283 5.10 -4.89 -7.07
N LEU A 284 4.10 -4.61 -6.25
CA LEU A 284 3.81 -5.37 -5.03
C LEU A 284 3.01 -6.66 -5.30
N THR A 285 2.66 -6.95 -6.56
CA THR A 285 1.95 -8.18 -6.95
C THR A 285 2.87 -9.36 -7.29
N THR A 286 4.18 -9.21 -7.09
CA THR A 286 5.17 -10.29 -7.32
C THR A 286 4.92 -11.60 -6.55
N PRO A 287 4.18 -11.67 -5.42
CA PRO A 287 3.72 -12.95 -4.89
C PRO A 287 3.08 -13.89 -5.93
N LEU A 288 2.40 -13.34 -6.95
CA LEU A 288 1.79 -14.12 -8.04
C LEU A 288 2.80 -14.98 -8.80
N LEU A 289 4.06 -14.53 -8.91
CA LEU A 289 5.14 -15.26 -9.59
C LEU A 289 5.60 -16.49 -8.79
N LEU A 290 5.35 -16.50 -7.47
CA LEU A 290 5.82 -17.54 -6.57
C LEU A 290 4.75 -18.58 -6.22
N LEU A 291 3.49 -18.35 -6.61
CA LEU A 291 2.37 -19.26 -6.31
C LEU A 291 2.56 -20.68 -6.83
N PRO A 292 3.09 -20.90 -8.05
CA PRO A 292 3.33 -22.27 -8.53
C PRO A 292 4.29 -23.07 -7.63
N PHE A 293 5.08 -22.40 -6.79
CA PHE A 293 6.05 -23.04 -5.89
C PHE A 293 5.52 -23.21 -4.46
N LEU A 294 4.30 -22.74 -4.16
CA LEU A 294 3.66 -22.88 -2.84
C LEU A 294 2.81 -24.15 -2.69
N HIS A 295 2.46 -24.79 -3.82
CA HIS A 295 1.68 -26.01 -3.85
C HIS A 295 2.56 -27.15 -4.40
N PRO A 296 2.82 -28.23 -3.63
CA PRO A 296 3.26 -29.49 -4.21
C PRO A 296 2.13 -30.15 -5.02
#